data_AF-A0A524QIC8-F1
#
_entry.id   AF-A0A524QIC8-F1
#
_cell.length_a   1.000
_cell.length_b   1.000
_cell.length_c   1.000
_cell.angle_alpha   90.00
_cell.angle_beta   90.00
_cell.angle_gamma   90.00
#
_symmetry.space_group_name_H-M   'P 1'
#
loop_
_entity.id
_entity.type
_entity.pdbx_description
1 polymer ?
#
loop_
_entity_poly.entity_id
_entity_poly.type
_entity_poly.pdbx_seq_one_letter_code
_entity_poly.pdbx_strand_id
1 'polypeptide(L)'
;MKTLIGIIMLFMAVLYAGCEEAEEISGDSSMKIINDCTYSVKIYFDGTYIGIVSSDENETWSVPSGQHKVKATCSFANDYEDNFNFTSGMTTTIRLELQKKSQQASVLIAVPCSSLE
;
A
#
# COMPACT_ATOMS: atom_id res chain seq x y z
N MET A 1 -13.40 53.63 0.85
CA MET A 1 -13.22 53.07 2.21
C MET A 1 -13.68 51.62 2.14
N LYS A 2 -12.73 50.71 1.91
CA LYS A 2 -12.15 49.83 2.95
C LYS A 2 -13.20 48.83 3.44
N THR A 3 -13.28 47.69 2.73
CA THR A 3 -12.79 46.36 3.15
C THR A 3 -13.79 45.63 4.03
N LEU A 4 -14.42 44.60 3.47
CA LEU A 4 -14.82 43.40 4.22
C LEU A 4 -14.89 42.19 3.26
N ILE A 5 -13.80 41.96 2.53
CA ILE A 5 -13.49 40.67 1.89
C ILE A 5 -12.55 39.98 2.88
N GLY A 6 -13.09 39.09 3.69
CA GLY A 6 -12.29 38.34 4.66
C GLY A 6 -13.12 38.03 5.90
N ILE A 7 -13.85 36.91 5.85
CA ILE A 7 -14.27 36.00 6.95
C ILE A 7 -14.98 34.80 6.29
N ILE A 8 -14.35 34.15 5.30
CA ILE A 8 -14.64 32.73 4.95
C ILE A 8 -13.29 32.02 4.73
N MET A 9 -12.34 32.30 5.63
CA MET A 9 -11.16 31.48 5.87
C MET A 9 -11.08 31.29 7.39
N LEU A 10 -11.97 30.48 7.94
CA LEU A 10 -11.71 29.85 9.24
C LEU A 10 -12.71 28.70 9.46
N PHE A 11 -12.16 27.54 9.81
CA PHE A 11 -12.85 26.35 10.31
C PHE A 11 -13.56 25.45 9.28
N MET A 12 -12.75 24.82 8.43
CA MET A 12 -12.76 23.36 8.39
C MET A 12 -11.35 22.85 8.04
N ALA A 13 -10.42 23.08 8.97
CA ALA A 13 -9.33 22.14 9.14
C ALA A 13 -9.94 20.88 9.75
N VAL A 14 -10.71 20.13 8.94
CA VAL A 14 -11.03 18.75 9.27
C VAL A 14 -9.69 18.07 9.34
N LEU A 15 -9.38 17.54 10.52
CA LEU A 15 -8.30 16.59 10.71
C LEU A 15 -8.52 15.48 9.69
N TYR A 16 -7.82 15.55 8.55
CA TYR A 16 -7.67 14.45 7.62
C TYR A 16 -6.85 13.38 8.34
N ALA A 17 -7.48 12.65 9.25
CA ALA A 17 -7.12 11.26 9.47
C ALA A 17 -7.41 10.60 8.12
N GLY A 18 -6.39 10.54 7.25
CA GLY A 18 -6.50 9.97 5.92
C GLY A 18 -6.79 8.49 6.05
N CYS A 19 -8.07 8.14 6.21
CA CYS A 19 -8.55 6.85 5.76
C CYS A 19 -8.35 6.85 4.25
N GLU A 20 -7.29 6.16 3.80
CA GLU A 20 -7.09 5.86 2.40
C GLU A 20 -8.24 4.93 1.98
N GLU A 21 -9.26 5.48 1.35
CA GLU A 21 -10.41 4.72 0.86
C GLU A 21 -10.02 4.02 -0.45
N ALA A 22 -10.47 2.78 -0.63
CA ALA A 22 -10.20 2.03 -1.85
C ALA A 22 -10.97 2.67 -3.02
N GLU A 23 -10.26 2.96 -4.10
CA GLU A 23 -10.89 3.41 -5.34
C GLU A 23 -11.41 2.20 -6.11
N GLU A 24 -12.63 2.32 -6.64
CA GLU A 24 -13.18 1.33 -7.55
C GLU A 24 -12.46 1.42 -8.91
N ILE A 25 -11.98 0.28 -9.40
CA ILE A 25 -11.41 0.15 -10.75
C ILE A 25 -12.24 -0.83 -11.56
N SER A 26 -12.28 -0.62 -12.87
CA SER A 26 -12.94 -1.51 -13.81
C SER A 26 -12.21 -1.54 -15.15
N GLY A 27 -12.43 -2.60 -15.93
CA GLY A 27 -11.88 -2.74 -17.26
C GLY A 27 -12.24 -4.09 -17.88
N ASP A 28 -11.61 -4.40 -19.01
CA ASP A 28 -11.91 -5.56 -19.84
C ASP A 28 -10.99 -6.77 -19.59
N SER A 29 -10.09 -6.69 -18.61
CA SER A 29 -9.25 -7.79 -18.11
C SER A 29 -9.55 -8.07 -16.63
N SER A 30 -8.93 -9.11 -16.08
CA SER A 30 -9.05 -9.48 -14.66
C SER A 30 -7.68 -9.64 -14.02
N MET A 31 -7.53 -9.10 -12.80
CA MET A 31 -6.36 -9.31 -11.95
C MET A 31 -6.77 -10.10 -10.72
N LYS A 32 -6.15 -11.26 -10.51
CA LYS A 32 -6.30 -12.05 -9.29
C LYS A 32 -5.03 -11.94 -8.46
N ILE A 33 -5.17 -11.46 -7.22
CA ILE A 33 -4.08 -11.49 -6.23
C ILE A 33 -4.31 -12.66 -5.30
N ILE A 34 -3.29 -13.49 -5.10
CA ILE A 34 -3.24 -14.51 -4.05
C ILE A 34 -2.20 -14.06 -3.03
N ASN A 35 -2.63 -13.86 -1.79
CA ASN A 35 -1.75 -13.45 -0.71
C ASN A 35 -1.34 -14.65 0.14
N ASP A 36 -0.14 -15.20 -0.10
CA ASP A 36 0.45 -16.27 0.70
C ASP A 36 1.28 -15.75 1.89
N CYS A 37 1.19 -14.45 2.16
CA CYS A 37 1.80 -13.86 3.34
C CYS A 37 0.93 -14.11 4.57
N THR A 38 1.55 -14.20 5.75
CA THR A 38 0.85 -14.32 7.03
C THR A 38 0.29 -12.98 7.56
N TYR A 39 0.08 -12.00 6.68
CA TYR A 39 -0.37 -10.64 7.00
C TYR A 39 -1.09 -10.04 5.80
N SER A 40 -1.97 -9.08 6.07
CA SER A 40 -2.71 -8.38 5.03
C SER A 40 -1.81 -7.45 4.21
N VAL A 41 -2.09 -7.34 2.91
CA VAL A 41 -1.33 -6.52 1.97
C VAL A 41 -2.24 -5.50 1.29
N LYS A 42 -1.81 -4.24 1.24
CA LYS A 42 -2.48 -3.20 0.44
C LYS A 42 -2.06 -3.33 -1.02
N ILE A 43 -3.02 -3.30 -1.93
CA ILE A 43 -2.81 -3.42 -3.36
C ILE A 43 -3.05 -2.08 -4.05
N TYR A 44 -2.16 -1.75 -4.98
CA TYR A 44 -2.25 -0.57 -5.81
C TYR A 44 -2.10 -0.95 -7.28
N PHE A 45 -2.90 -0.32 -8.13
CA PHE A 45 -2.88 -0.46 -9.58
C PHE A 45 -2.59 0.91 -10.20
N ASP A 46 -1.50 1.04 -10.96
CA ASP A 46 -0.98 2.31 -11.48
C ASP A 46 -0.82 3.43 -10.43
N GLY A 47 -0.57 3.04 -9.18
CA GLY A 47 -0.41 3.97 -8.05
C GLY A 47 -1.70 4.29 -7.30
N THR A 48 -2.86 3.90 -7.81
CA THR A 48 -4.16 4.02 -7.12
C THR A 48 -4.35 2.87 -6.14
N TYR A 49 -4.75 3.16 -4.90
CA TYR A 49 -5.10 2.15 -3.90
C TYR A 49 -6.47 1.52 -4.22
N ILE A 50 -6.53 0.21 -4.38
CA ILE A 50 -7.75 -0.51 -4.83
C ILE A 50 -8.30 -1.50 -3.80
N GLY A 51 -7.60 -1.68 -2.67
CA GLY A 51 -8.06 -2.54 -1.59
C GLY A 51 -6.97 -3.29 -0.86
N ILE A 52 -7.40 -4.15 0.05
CA ILE A 52 -6.56 -4.98 0.90
C ILE A 52 -6.88 -6.45 0.65
N VAL A 53 -5.87 -7.31 0.60
CA VAL A 53 -6.05 -8.77 0.61
C VAL A 53 -5.58 -9.27 1.96
N SER A 54 -6.45 -9.97 2.71
CA SER A 54 -6.08 -10.50 4.02
C SER A 54 -5.06 -11.65 3.90
N SER A 55 -4.47 -12.04 5.03
CA SER A 55 -3.59 -13.21 5.12
C SER A 55 -4.27 -14.44 4.53
N ASP A 56 -3.55 -15.20 3.70
CA ASP A 56 -4.00 -16.47 3.12
C ASP A 56 -5.31 -16.39 2.31
N GLU A 57 -5.70 -15.18 1.89
CA GLU A 57 -6.87 -14.90 1.07
C GLU A 57 -6.49 -14.53 -0.37
N ASN A 58 -7.50 -14.45 -1.23
CA ASN A 58 -7.35 -13.97 -2.60
C ASN A 58 -8.51 -13.06 -2.97
N GLU A 59 -8.24 -12.10 -3.83
CA GLU A 59 -9.22 -11.13 -4.31
C GLU A 59 -9.04 -10.94 -5.82
N THR A 60 -10.13 -10.62 -6.52
CA THR A 60 -10.13 -10.42 -7.98
C THR A 60 -10.76 -9.08 -8.33
N TRP A 61 -10.06 -8.29 -9.13
CA TRP A 61 -10.55 -7.03 -9.67
C TRP A 61 -10.70 -7.11 -11.18
N SER A 62 -11.69 -6.40 -11.71
CA SER A 62 -11.73 -6.05 -13.13
C SER A 62 -10.80 -4.87 -13.38
N VAL A 63 -9.86 -5.01 -14.32
CA VAL A 63 -8.82 -4.02 -14.58
C VAL A 63 -8.70 -3.72 -16.08
N PRO A 64 -8.21 -2.55 -16.50
CA PRO A 64 -7.94 -2.29 -17.92
C PRO A 64 -6.91 -3.27 -18.49
N SER A 65 -7.09 -3.68 -19.74
CA SER A 65 -6.05 -4.37 -20.49
C SER A 65 -4.93 -3.40 -20.92
N GLY A 66 -3.72 -3.94 -21.08
CA GLY A 66 -2.51 -3.18 -21.40
C GLY A 66 -1.38 -3.41 -20.41
N GLN A 67 -0.32 -2.60 -20.52
CA GLN A 67 0.80 -2.62 -19.59
C GLN A 67 0.48 -1.73 -18.38
N HIS A 68 0.44 -2.34 -17.20
CA HIS A 68 0.09 -1.66 -15.95
C HIS A 68 1.04 -2.06 -14.84
N LYS A 69 1.21 -1.17 -13.88
CA LYS A 69 2.06 -1.37 -12.71
C LYS A 69 1.24 -1.81 -11.51
N VAL A 70 1.63 -2.90 -10.88
CA VAL A 70 1.00 -3.40 -9.66
C VAL A 70 1.98 -3.26 -8.51
N LYS A 71 1.53 -2.66 -7.41
CA LYS A 71 2.31 -2.51 -6.19
C LYS A 71 1.56 -3.16 -5.01
N ALA A 72 2.29 -3.91 -4.19
CA ALA A 72 1.80 -4.46 -2.93
C ALA A 72 2.66 -3.92 -1.77
N THR A 73 2.00 -3.46 -0.69
CA THR A 73 2.70 -2.91 0.49
C THR A 73 2.21 -3.51 1.78
N CYS A 74 3.12 -3.61 2.74
CA CYS A 74 2.86 -4.04 4.10
C CYS A 74 3.86 -3.39 5.07
N SER A 75 3.43 -3.13 6.30
CA SER A 75 4.30 -2.59 7.35
C SER A 75 5.46 -3.53 7.71
N PHE A 76 5.27 -4.84 7.58
CA PHE A 76 6.18 -5.87 8.09
C PHE A 76 7.10 -6.49 7.03
N ALA A 77 6.91 -6.15 5.75
CA ALA A 77 7.61 -6.74 4.62
C ALA A 77 8.03 -5.71 3.58
N ASN A 78 9.03 -6.03 2.78
CA ASN A 78 9.45 -5.15 1.68
C ASN A 78 8.30 -5.01 0.69
N ASP A 79 8.10 -3.79 0.19
CA ASP A 79 7.16 -3.52 -0.88
C ASP A 79 7.53 -4.34 -2.12
N TYR A 80 6.51 -4.79 -2.85
CA TYR A 80 6.65 -5.40 -4.17
C TYR A 80 6.06 -4.45 -5.21
N GLU A 81 6.74 -4.28 -6.33
CA GLU A 81 6.27 -3.49 -7.46
C GLU A 81 6.77 -4.11 -8.76
N ASP A 82 5.88 -4.35 -9.73
CA ASP A 82 6.24 -4.89 -11.03
C ASP A 82 5.24 -4.45 -12.13
N ASN A 83 5.66 -4.57 -13.39
CA ASN A 83 4.83 -4.29 -14.56
C ASN A 83 4.26 -5.58 -15.14
N PHE A 84 2.96 -5.62 -15.33
CA PHE A 84 2.24 -6.74 -15.91
C PHE A 84 1.57 -6.32 -17.23
N ASN A 85 1.52 -7.24 -18.18
CA ASN A 85 0.73 -7.08 -19.38
C ASN A 85 -0.60 -7.82 -19.23
N PHE A 86 -1.69 -7.07 -19.10
CA PHE A 86 -3.05 -7.59 -18.94
C PHE A 86 -3.70 -7.75 -20.32
N THR A 87 -4.12 -8.97 -20.64
CA THR A 87 -4.81 -9.27 -21.91
C THR A 87 -6.32 -9.20 -21.69
N SER A 88 -7.04 -8.51 -22.58
CA SER A 88 -8.50 -8.43 -22.57
C SER A 88 -9.14 -9.83 -22.50
N GLY A 89 -10.15 -9.98 -21.65
CA GLY A 89 -10.86 -11.24 -21.41
C GLY A 89 -10.08 -12.30 -20.63
N MET A 90 -8.83 -12.05 -20.25
CA MET A 90 -8.01 -13.00 -19.48
C MET A 90 -7.87 -12.58 -18.01
N THR A 91 -7.59 -13.57 -17.16
CA THR A 91 -7.20 -13.34 -15.75
C THR A 91 -5.70 -13.50 -15.58
N THR A 92 -5.02 -12.43 -15.20
CA THR A 92 -3.63 -12.46 -14.75
C THR A 92 -3.61 -12.79 -13.25
N THR A 93 -2.96 -13.88 -12.87
CA THR A 93 -2.81 -14.28 -11.45
C THR A 93 -1.44 -13.88 -10.93
N ILE A 94 -1.40 -13.13 -9.83
CA ILE A 94 -0.18 -12.68 -9.15
C ILE A 94 -0.19 -13.31 -7.76
N ARG A 95 0.86 -14.07 -7.45
CA ARG A 95 1.04 -14.74 -6.16
C ARG A 95 2.07 -13.95 -5.34
N LEU A 96 1.68 -13.50 -4.15
CA LEU A 96 2.51 -12.65 -3.29
C LEU A 96 3.13 -13.45 -2.15
N GLU A 97 4.45 -13.47 -2.12
CA GLU A 97 5.28 -14.04 -1.05
C GLU A 97 6.32 -12.99 -0.61
N LEU A 98 5.88 -11.98 0.14
CA LEU A 98 6.72 -10.83 0.49
C LEU A 98 7.75 -11.18 1.58
N GLN A 99 8.98 -10.72 1.37
CA GLN A 99 10.09 -10.92 2.30
C GLN A 99 9.96 -9.96 3.49
N LYS A 100 10.03 -10.49 4.72
CA LYS A 100 10.01 -9.66 5.95
C LYS A 100 11.15 -8.63 5.92
N LYS A 101 10.88 -7.41 6.40
CA LYS A 101 11.94 -6.41 6.60
C LYS A 101 12.90 -6.95 7.67
N SER A 102 14.21 -6.90 7.41
CA SER A 102 15.18 -7.26 8.44
C SER A 102 15.15 -6.20 9.54
N GLN A 103 14.90 -6.61 10.79
CA GLN A 103 15.07 -5.72 11.93
C GLN A 103 16.57 -5.58 12.19
N GLN A 104 17.18 -4.51 11.70
CA GLN A 104 18.52 -4.15 12.13
C GLN A 104 18.43 -3.58 13.55
N ALA A 105 18.41 -4.45 14.55
CA ALA A 105 18.46 -4.05 15.94
C ALA A 105 19.85 -3.47 16.23
N SER A 106 19.95 -2.15 16.36
CA SER A 106 21.14 -1.51 16.94
C SER A 106 21.16 -1.81 18.43
N VAL A 107 21.83 -2.88 18.84
CA VAL A 107 22.13 -3.13 20.25
C VAL A 107 23.15 -2.08 20.69
N LEU A 108 22.69 -1.00 21.31
CA LEU A 108 23.55 -0.12 22.09
C LEU A 108 23.90 -0.85 23.37
N ILE A 109 25.04 -1.55 23.39
CA ILE A 109 25.62 -2.03 24.65
C ILE A 109 26.13 -0.81 25.39
N ALA A 110 25.37 -0.35 26.40
CA ALA A 110 25.91 0.59 27.38
C ALA A 110 26.93 -0.16 28.24
N VAL A 111 28.22 0.13 28.07
CA VAL A 111 29.26 -0.39 28.96
C VAL A 111 29.11 0.33 30.30
N PRO A 112 28.84 -0.36 31.42
CA PRO A 112 28.84 0.28 32.73
C PRO A 112 30.26 0.75 33.06
N CYS A 113 30.36 2.02 33.44
CA CYS A 113 31.60 2.64 33.90
C CYS A 113 31.94 2.12 35.31
N SER A 114 32.74 1.05 35.40
CA SER A 114 33.39 0.57 36.63
C SER A 114 34.46 -0.45 36.22
N SER A 115 35.74 -0.41 36.58
CA SER A 115 36.46 0.32 37.63
C SER A 115 37.90 0.52 37.16
N LEU A 116 38.42 1.74 37.28
CA LEU A 116 39.85 1.99 37.41
C LEU A 116 40.14 1.94 38.92
N GLU A 117 40.63 0.81 39.39
CA GLU A 117 41.46 0.73 40.59
C GLU A 117 42.88 0.35 40.17
#